data_AF-A0A350PAG3-F1
#
_entry.id   AF-A0A350PAG3-F1
#
_cell.length_a   1.000
_cell.length_b   1.000
_cell.length_c   1.000
_cell.angle_alpha   90.00
_cell.angle_beta   90.00
_cell.angle_gamma   90.00
#
_symmetry.space_group_name_H-M   'P 1'
#
loop_
_entity.id
_entity.type
_entity.pdbx_description
1 polymer ?
#
loop_
_entity_poly.entity_id
_entity_poly.type
_entity_poly.pdbx_seq_one_letter_code
_entity_poly.pdbx_strand_id
1 'polypeptide(L)' 'AELFFRHPKIVYSRADILQHITDEEKYIFDRTVDVHIKNLRIKMKEEEKLIKTYRGLGYGF' A
#
# COMPACT_ATOMS: atom_id res chain seq x y z
N ALA A 1 4.72 -6.80 -2.80
CA ALA A 1 3.96 -7.20 -1.60
C ALA A 1 4.80 -7.23 -0.32
N GLU A 2 6.15 -7.24 -0.38
CA GLU A 2 7.01 -7.32 0.81
C GLU A 2 6.99 -6.12 1.76
N LEU A 3 6.67 -4.92 1.27
CA LEU A 3 6.84 -3.67 2.03
C LEU A 3 6.06 -3.66 3.35
N PHE A 4 4.80 -4.10 3.29
CA PHE A 4 3.93 -4.04 4.45
C PHE A 4 4.29 -5.13 5.49
N PHE A 5 4.75 -6.32 5.07
CA PHE A 5 4.95 -7.46 5.98
C PHE A 5 6.20 -7.35 6.87
N ARG A 6 7.17 -6.51 6.51
CA ARG A 6 8.40 -6.34 7.31
C ARG A 6 8.20 -5.46 8.56
N HIS A 7 7.19 -4.59 8.58
CA HIS A 7 7.00 -3.61 9.67
C HIS A 7 5.51 -3.35 10.00
N PRO A 8 4.88 -4.17 10.85
CA PRO A 8 3.44 -4.09 11.14
C PRO A 8 2.99 -2.84 11.92
N LYS A 9 3.91 -1.96 12.31
CA LYS A 9 3.61 -0.72 13.08
C LYS A 9 3.85 0.57 12.29
N ILE A 10 4.24 0.47 11.01
CA ILE A 10 4.55 1.64 10.20
C ILE A 10 3.35 1.97 9.30
N VAL A 11 2.98 3.24 9.28
CA VAL A 11 2.04 3.80 8.30
C VAL A 11 2.88 4.40 7.18
N TYR A 12 2.68 3.89 5.97
CA TYR A 12 3.31 4.40 4.77
C TYR A 12 2.40 5.40 4.09
N SER A 13 2.90 6.60 3.83
CA SER A 13 2.21 7.56 2.97
C SER A 13 2.18 7.04 1.53
N ARG A 14 1.34 7.64 0.68
CA ARG A 14 1.33 7.32 -0.76
C ARG A 14 2.70 7.56 -1.39
N ALA A 15 3.35 8.66 -1.03
CA ALA A 15 4.70 8.97 -1.48
C ALA A 15 5.73 7.92 -1.03
N ASP A 16 5.62 7.42 0.21
CA ASP A 16 6.52 6.37 0.70
C ASP A 16 6.30 5.07 -0.08
N ILE A 17 5.06 4.67 -0.32
CA ILE A 17 4.75 3.47 -1.13
C ILE A 17 5.37 3.61 -2.52
N LEU A 18 5.25 4.78 -3.15
CA LEU A 18 5.84 5.05 -4.46
C LEU A 18 7.36 5.00 -4.42
N GLN A 19 8.02 5.52 -3.39
CA GLN A 19 9.49 5.46 -3.29
C GLN A 19 10.04 4.03 -3.22
N HIS A 20 9.25 3.07 -2.73
CA HIS A 20 9.68 1.68 -2.54
C HIS A 20 9.35 0.75 -3.71
N ILE A 21 8.82 1.27 -4.82
CA ILE A 21 8.57 0.51 -6.06
C ILE A 21 9.46 1.03 -7.19
N THR A 22 9.57 0.28 -8.29
CA THR A 22 10.45 0.65 -9.42
C THR A 22 9.93 1.90 -10.14
N ASP A 23 10.81 2.62 -10.86
CA ASP A 23 10.44 3.89 -11.51
C ASP A 23 9.36 3.75 -12.60
N GLU A 24 9.33 2.61 -13.28
CA GLU A 24 8.27 2.26 -14.24
C GLU A 24 6.92 2.06 -13.53
N GLU A 25 6.94 1.38 -12.39
CA GLU A 25 5.74 1.18 -11.56
C GLU A 25 5.29 2.48 -10.89
N LYS A 26 6.20 3.39 -10.49
CA LYS A 26 5.84 4.68 -9.89
C LYS A 26 4.88 5.48 -10.76
N TYR A 27 5.16 5.61 -12.06
CA TYR A 27 4.31 6.38 -12.98
C TYR A 27 2.90 5.79 -13.10
N ILE A 28 2.80 4.46 -13.04
CA ILE A 28 1.52 3.73 -13.10
C ILE A 28 0.78 3.89 -11.77
N PHE A 29 1.47 3.69 -10.64
CA PHE A 29 0.90 3.68 -9.31
C PHE A 29 0.51 5.07 -8.80
N ASP A 30 1.23 6.14 -9.15
CA ASP A 30 0.99 7.50 -8.62
C ASP A 30 -0.47 7.94 -8.84
N ARG A 31 -1.03 7.63 -10.00
CA ARG A 31 -2.42 7.96 -10.34
C ARG A 31 -3.47 6.97 -9.80
N THR A 32 -3.05 5.86 -9.18
CA THR A 32 -3.92 4.71 -8.91
C THR A 32 -3.60 3.96 -7.61
N VAL A 33 -2.78 4.50 -6.70
CA VAL A 33 -2.34 3.81 -5.46
C VAL A 33 -3.51 3.15 -4.73
N ASP A 34 -4.64 3.86 -4.60
CA ASP A 34 -5.83 3.38 -3.92
C ASP A 34 -6.46 2.15 -4.62
N VAL A 35 -6.43 2.09 -5.95
CA VAL A 35 -6.88 0.92 -6.75
C VAL A 35 -5.94 -0.26 -6.53
N HIS A 36 -4.63 -0.03 -6.46
CA HIS A 36 -3.68 -1.10 -6.17
C HIS A 36 -3.83 -1.66 -4.76
N ILE A 37 -4.06 -0.80 -3.75
CA ILE A 37 -4.38 -1.24 -2.39
C ILE A 37 -5.69 -2.03 -2.37
N LYS A 38 -6.72 -1.59 -3.09
CA LYS A 38 -7.97 -2.33 -3.23
C LYS A 38 -7.76 -3.71 -3.87
N ASN A 39 -7.01 -3.78 -4.96
CA ASN A 39 -6.69 -5.03 -5.64
C ASN A 39 -5.84 -5.96 -4.76
N LEU A 40 -4.93 -5.41 -3.97
CA LEU A 40 -4.12 -6.16 -3.01
C LEU A 40 -5.00 -6.75 -1.90
N ARG A 41 -5.90 -5.97 -1.32
CA ARG A 41 -6.89 -6.43 -0.33
C ARG A 41 -7.73 -7.59 -0.87
N ILE A 42 -8.25 -7.47 -2.10
CA ILE A 42 -9.01 -8.54 -2.76
C ILE A 42 -8.18 -9.83 -2.87
N LYS A 43 -6.90 -9.72 -3.23
CA LYS A 43 -5.98 -10.88 -3.32
C LYS A 43 -5.69 -11.51 -1.95
N MET A 44 -5.73 -10.73 -0.87
CA MET A 44 -5.48 -11.18 0.50
C MET A 44 -6.70 -11.86 1.16
N LYS A 45 -7.91 -11.76 0.58
CA LYS A 45 -9.12 -12.42 1.07
C LYS A 45 -9.39 -12.10 2.55
N GLU A 46 -9.37 -13.10 3.44
CA GLU A 46 -9.66 -12.94 4.88
C GLU A 46 -8.66 -12.01 5.59
N GLU A 47 -7.47 -11.86 5.02
CA GLU A 47 -6.41 -11.00 5.53
C GLU A 47 -6.51 -9.55 5.04
N GLU A 48 -7.54 -9.17 4.27
CA GLU A 48 -7.67 -7.80 3.72
C GLU A 48 -7.64 -6.71 4.79
N LYS A 49 -8.15 -7.04 5.99
CA LYS A 49 -8.27 -6.14 7.14
C LYS A 49 -6.92 -5.80 7.76
N LEU A 50 -5.89 -6.59 7.42
CA LEU A 50 -4.54 -6.32 7.86
C LEU A 50 -4.04 -4.99 7.29
N ILE A 51 -4.35 -4.65 6.03
CA ILE A 51 -4.01 -3.33 5.51
C ILE A 51 -5.08 -2.32 5.94
N LYS A 52 -4.75 -1.46 6.91
CA LYS A 52 -5.60 -0.37 7.40
C LYS A 52 -5.37 0.93 6.63
N THR A 53 -6.43 1.73 6.53
CA THR A 53 -6.36 3.09 5.98
C THR A 53 -6.39 4.09 7.11
N TYR A 54 -5.32 4.85 7.27
CA TYR A 54 -5.21 5.95 8.22
C TYR A 54 -5.47 7.25 7.46
N ARG A 55 -6.69 7.80 7.59
CA ARG A 55 -7.11 8.99 6.83
C ARG A 55 -6.14 10.15 7.05
N GLY A 56 -5.68 10.77 5.95
CA GLY A 56 -4.70 11.87 5.98
C GLY A 56 -3.25 11.45 6.18
N LEU A 57 -2.98 10.18 6.53
CA LEU A 57 -1.63 9.65 6.77
C LEU A 57 -1.21 8.66 5.68
N GLY A 58 -2.04 7.67 5.36
CA GLY A 58 -1.72 6.65 4.35
C GLY A 58 -2.23 5.25 4.70
N TYR A 59 -1.42 4.23 4.42
CA TYR A 59 -1.75 2.82 4.58
C TYR A 59 -0.73 2.11 5.48
N GLY A 60 -1.20 1.26 6.38
CA GLY A 60 -0.34 0.49 7.29
C GLY A 60 -0.99 -0.82 7.70
N PHE A 61 -0.32 -1.59 8.55
CA PHE A 61 -0.90 -2.79 9.15
C PHE A 61 -1.81 -2.48 10.38
#